data_AF-X1PUN5-F1
#
_entry.id   AF-X1PUN5-F1
#
_cell.length_a   1.000
_cell.length_b   1.000
_cell.length_c   1.000
_cell.angle_alpha   90.00
_cell.angle_beta   90.00
_cell.angle_gamma   90.00
#
_symmetry.space_group_name_H-M   'P 1'
#
loop_
_entity.id
_entity.type
_entity.pdbx_description
1 polymer ?
#
loop_
_entity_poly.entity_id
_entity_poly.type
_entity_poly.pdbx_seq_one_letter_code
_entity_poly.pdbx_strand_id
1 'polypeptide(L)'
;MKFIADFHIHSKYSRATSPRMDLEHLDNAAKIKGIKVLGTGDFTHPEWFQNLKEKLELAEPGLFKFKNTNEETRFILTSEISCIYSKNNRVRKIHIV
;
A
#
# COMPACT_ATOMS: atom_id res chain seq x y z
N MET A 1 -2.94 -21.83 7.66
CA MET A 1 -3.41 -21.47 6.29
C MET A 1 -2.27 -20.79 5.56
N LYS A 2 -2.05 -21.07 4.27
CA LYS A 2 -1.04 -20.38 3.45
C LYS A 2 -1.72 -19.27 2.65
N PHE A 3 -1.06 -18.12 2.49
CA PHE A 3 -1.54 -17.02 1.66
C PHE A 3 -0.36 -16.25 1.05
N ILE A 4 -0.64 -15.49 -0.01
CA ILE A 4 0.34 -14.61 -0.67
C ILE A 4 0.09 -13.19 -0.17
N ALA A 5 1.17 -12.48 0.12
CA ALA A 5 1.16 -11.09 0.49
C ALA A 5 2.17 -10.28 -0.32
N ASP A 6 1.84 -9.02 -0.56
CA ASP A 6 2.74 -8.04 -1.18
C ASP A 6 2.68 -6.75 -0.35
N PHE A 7 3.78 -6.37 0.29
CA PHE A 7 3.81 -5.25 1.25
C PHE A 7 4.46 -3.99 0.71
N HIS A 8 5.08 -4.05 -0.47
CA HIS A 8 5.77 -2.92 -1.07
C HIS A 8 5.19 -2.57 -2.43
N ILE A 9 4.23 -1.67 -2.39
CA ILE A 9 3.67 -1.03 -3.58
C ILE A 9 3.64 0.48 -3.37
N HIS A 10 3.30 1.20 -4.44
CA HIS A 10 3.07 2.64 -4.41
C HIS A 10 1.66 2.98 -4.86
N SER A 11 1.11 4.04 -4.28
CA SER A 11 -0.15 4.65 -4.70
C SER A 11 0.06 5.49 -5.96
N LYS A 12 -1.05 5.93 -6.58
CA LYS A 12 -1.03 6.87 -7.70
C LYS A 12 -0.37 8.23 -7.40
N TYR A 13 -0.10 8.53 -6.12
CA TYR A 13 0.54 9.77 -5.68
C TYR A 13 2.07 9.72 -5.71
N SER A 14 2.65 8.52 -5.83
CA SER A 14 4.09 8.36 -6.04
C SER A 14 4.50 8.77 -7.45
N ARG A 15 5.73 9.28 -7.57
CA ARG A 15 6.29 9.69 -8.86
C ARG A 15 6.44 8.48 -9.78
N ALA A 16 6.24 8.68 -11.08
CA ALA A 16 6.36 7.64 -12.11
C ALA A 16 5.54 6.37 -11.85
N THR A 17 4.42 6.50 -11.11
CA THR A 17 3.49 5.42 -10.83
C THR A 17 2.23 5.57 -11.70
N SER A 18 1.57 4.46 -12.02
CA SER A 18 0.35 4.48 -12.85
C SER A 18 -0.77 5.26 -12.14
N PRO A 19 -1.57 6.06 -12.88
CA PRO A 19 -2.75 6.72 -12.30
C PRO A 19 -3.81 5.74 -11.82
N ARG A 20 -3.74 4.47 -12.26
CA ARG A 20 -4.60 3.36 -11.82
C ARG A 20 -4.11 2.67 -10.54
N MET A 21 -3.10 3.19 -9.85
CA MET A 21 -2.72 2.68 -8.52
C MET A 21 -3.65 3.27 -7.45
N ASP A 22 -4.95 3.01 -7.62
CA ASP A 22 -6.03 3.29 -6.66
C ASP A 22 -6.55 1.98 -6.04
N LEU A 23 -7.32 2.08 -4.96
CA LEU A 23 -7.75 0.91 -4.19
C LEU A 23 -8.54 -0.09 -5.03
N GLU A 24 -9.41 0.38 -5.93
CA GLU A 24 -10.29 -0.45 -6.74
C GLU A 24 -9.50 -1.31 -7.73
N HIS A 25 -8.55 -0.70 -8.44
CA HIS A 25 -7.70 -1.43 -9.36
C HIS A 25 -6.70 -2.34 -8.63
N LEU A 26 -6.18 -1.91 -7.47
CA LEU A 26 -5.30 -2.71 -6.63
C LEU A 26 -5.99 -3.98 -6.13
N ASP A 27 -7.23 -3.86 -5.64
CA ASP A 27 -8.03 -4.99 -5.21
C ASP A 27 -8.36 -5.96 -6.35
N ASN A 28 -8.76 -5.43 -7.50
CA ASN A 28 -8.97 -6.27 -8.70
C ASN A 28 -7.70 -7.02 -9.11
N ALA A 29 -6.55 -6.35 -9.12
CA ALA A 29 -5.27 -6.96 -9.44
C ALA A 29 -4.85 -8.00 -8.38
N ALA A 30 -5.10 -7.74 -7.09
CA ALA A 30 -4.82 -8.66 -6.00
C ALA A 30 -5.60 -9.97 -6.17
N LYS A 31 -6.90 -9.89 -6.51
CA LYS A 31 -7.73 -11.07 -6.79
C LYS A 31 -7.20 -11.88 -7.97
N ILE A 32 -6.89 -11.21 -9.09
CA ILE A 32 -6.34 -11.87 -10.29
C ILE A 32 -5.02 -12.59 -9.95
N LYS A 33 -4.17 -11.96 -9.13
CA LYS A 33 -2.87 -12.53 -8.73
C LYS A 33 -2.95 -13.52 -7.55
N GLY A 34 -4.09 -13.64 -6.87
CA GLY A 34 -4.24 -14.46 -5.67
C GLY A 34 -3.56 -13.88 -4.41
N ILE A 35 -3.31 -12.58 -4.36
CA ILE A 35 -2.76 -11.88 -3.18
C ILE A 35 -3.90 -11.66 -2.18
N LYS A 36 -3.77 -12.26 -0.98
CA LYS A 36 -4.79 -12.09 0.07
C LYS A 36 -4.53 -10.90 0.97
N VAL A 37 -3.27 -10.47 1.14
CA VAL A 37 -2.92 -9.30 1.93
C VAL A 37 -2.03 -8.37 1.11
N LEU A 38 -2.48 -7.13 0.91
CA LEU A 38 -1.80 -6.12 0.11
C LEU A 38 -1.45 -4.93 1.00
N GLY A 39 -0.20 -4.47 0.94
CA GLY A 39 0.21 -3.20 1.53
C GLY A 39 -0.51 -2.06 0.83
N THR A 40 -0.92 -1.02 1.56
CA THR A 40 -1.55 0.14 0.92
C THR A 40 -0.55 0.95 0.09
N GLY A 41 0.74 0.91 0.47
CA GLY A 41 1.74 1.85 -0.01
C GLY A 41 1.42 3.28 0.42
N ASP A 42 2.45 4.11 0.56
CA ASP A 42 2.35 5.57 0.73
C ASP A 42 1.30 6.08 1.73
N PHE A 43 0.91 5.32 2.77
CA PHE A 43 -0.29 5.63 3.57
C PHE A 43 -0.22 7.00 4.27
N THR A 44 1.00 7.56 4.39
CA THR A 44 1.28 8.87 4.97
C THR A 44 0.99 10.03 4.02
N HIS A 45 0.71 9.79 2.73
CA HIS A 45 0.31 10.84 1.80
C HIS A 45 -1.10 11.35 2.15
N PRO A 46 -1.33 12.67 2.36
CA PRO A 46 -2.59 13.18 2.91
C PRO A 46 -3.85 12.79 2.12
N GLU A 47 -3.83 12.94 0.80
CA GLU A 47 -4.99 12.56 -0.03
C GLU A 47 -5.17 11.04 -0.10
N TRP A 48 -4.07 10.28 -0.04
CA TRP A 48 -4.17 8.82 -0.06
C TRP A 48 -4.78 8.34 1.25
N PHE A 49 -4.28 8.86 2.37
CA PHE A 49 -4.81 8.58 3.70
C PHE A 49 -6.30 8.88 3.82
N GLN A 50 -6.75 10.01 3.25
CA GLN A 50 -8.17 10.33 3.20
C GLN A 50 -8.96 9.29 2.39
N ASN A 51 -8.44 8.88 1.23
CA ASN A 51 -9.06 7.82 0.42
C ASN A 51 -9.16 6.48 1.17
N LEU A 52 -8.09 6.09 1.86
CA LEU A 52 -8.04 4.87 2.68
C LEU A 52 -9.12 4.92 3.77
N LYS A 53 -9.26 6.04 4.49
CA LYS A 53 -10.30 6.23 5.52
C LYS A 53 -11.72 6.19 4.96
N GLU A 54 -11.93 6.77 3.78
CA GLU A 54 -13.23 6.82 3.13
C GLU A 54 -13.69 5.44 2.68
N LYS A 55 -12.79 4.64 2.10
CA LYS A 55 -13.13 3.40 1.42
C LYS A 55 -12.91 2.13 2.24
N LEU A 56 -11.99 2.16 3.21
CA LEU A 56 -11.62 0.98 3.99
C LEU A 56 -12.23 0.99 5.39
N GLU A 57 -12.57 -0.20 5.88
CA GLU A 57 -12.96 -0.47 7.26
C GLU A 57 -12.10 -1.58 7.86
N LEU A 58 -12.04 -1.63 9.19
CA LEU A 58 -11.30 -2.67 9.89
C LEU A 58 -11.97 -4.03 9.66
N ALA A 59 -11.18 -5.03 9.28
CA ALA A 59 -11.62 -6.41 9.15
C ALA A 59 -11.09 -7.25 10.32
N GLU A 60 -9.80 -7.11 10.62
CA GLU A 60 -9.10 -7.74 11.73
C GLU A 60 -8.12 -6.71 12.34
N PRO A 61 -7.56 -6.93 13.54
CA PRO A 61 -6.58 -5.99 14.12
C PRO A 61 -5.41 -5.71 13.15
N GLY A 62 -5.30 -4.47 12.68
CA GLY A 62 -4.28 -4.02 11.73
C GLY A 62 -4.55 -4.34 10.26
N LEU A 63 -5.65 -5.05 9.94
CA LEU A 63 -6.05 -5.38 8.57
C LEU A 63 -7.38 -4.71 8.21
N PHE A 64 -7.43 -4.18 7.00
CA PHE A 64 -8.56 -3.44 6.48
C PHE A 64 -9.15 -4.14 5.27
N LYS A 65 -10.42 -3.86 4.95
CA LYS A 65 -11.08 -4.30 3.73
C LYS A 65 -11.93 -3.19 3.16
N PHE A 66 -12.40 -3.34 1.93
CA PHE A 66 -13.38 -2.44 1.36
C PHE A 66 -14.69 -2.44 2.15
N LYS A 67 -15.20 -1.25 2.47
CA LYS A 67 -16.48 -1.05 3.18
C LYS A 67 -17.65 -1.69 2.44
N ASN A 68 -18.55 -2.31 3.20
CA ASN A 68 -19.79 -2.91 2.67
C ASN A 68 -19.55 -3.94 1.55
N THR A 69 -18.37 -4.55 1.53
CA THR A 69 -18.06 -5.61 0.58
C THR A 69 -17.68 -6.90 1.30
N ASN A 70 -17.90 -8.01 0.59
CA ASN A 70 -17.42 -9.33 0.96
C ASN A 70 -16.06 -9.64 0.31
N GLU A 71 -15.29 -8.62 -0.05
CA GLU A 71 -14.00 -8.82 -0.70
C GLU A 71 -13.02 -9.55 0.22
N GLU A 72 -12.28 -10.49 -0.37
CA GLU A 72 -11.31 -11.29 0.37
C GLU A 72 -9.99 -10.54 0.61
N THR A 73 -9.65 -9.58 -0.24
CA THR A 73 -8.40 -8.83 -0.10
C THR A 73 -8.38 -8.07 1.22
N ARG A 74 -7.30 -8.25 1.98
CA ARG A 74 -6.98 -7.44 3.15
C ARG A 74 -5.92 -6.43 2.80
N PHE A 75 -6.06 -5.24 3.36
CA PHE A 75 -5.11 -4.15 3.24
C PHE A 75 -4.39 -3.96 4.57
N ILE A 76 -3.08 -3.72 4.52
CA ILE A 76 -2.28 -3.35 5.69
C ILE A 76 -1.58 -2.02 5.40
N LEU A 77 -1.55 -1.12 6.39
CA LEU A 77 -0.93 0.19 6.21
C LEU A 77 0.58 0.05 6.08
N THR A 78 1.12 0.38 4.92
CA THR A 78 2.58 0.36 4.62
C THR A 78 3.00 1.64 3.92
N SER A 79 4.24 2.06 4.13
CA SER A 79 4.82 3.24 3.48
C SER A 79 6.31 3.03 3.29
N GLU A 80 6.91 3.76 2.36
CA GLU A 80 8.34 3.75 2.12
C GLU A 80 8.94 5.13 2.42
N ILE A 81 10.10 5.15 3.07
CA ILE A 81 10.89 6.36 3.32
C ILE A 81 12.19 6.30 2.52
N SER A 82 12.42 7.33 1.70
CA SER A 82 13.71 7.55 1.04
C SER A 82 14.64 8.35 1.95
N CYS A 83 15.63 7.67 2.52
CA CYS A 83 16.67 8.26 3.35
C CYS A 83 17.88 8.63 2.47
N ILE A 84 18.10 9.93 2.28
CA ILE A 84 19.26 10.47 1.55
C ILE A 84 20.18 11.18 2.53
N TYR A 85 21.42 10.71 2.65
CA TYR A 85 22.40 11.28 3.59
C TYR A 85 23.84 11.16 3.06
N SER A 86 24.74 11.97 3.59
CA SER A 86 26.17 11.95 3.24
C SER A 86 27.01 11.37 4.37
N LYS A 87 27.95 10.49 4.04
CA LYS A 87 28.92 9.93 5.00
C LYS A 87 30.26 9.69 4.30
N ASN A 88 31.35 10.15 4.89
CA ASN A 88 32.72 10.04 4.34
C ASN A 88 32.81 10.56 2.89
N ASN A 89 32.31 11.77 2.64
CA ASN A 89 32.27 12.41 1.31
C ASN A 89 31.54 11.60 0.21
N ARG A 90 30.64 10.68 0.59
CA ARG A 90 29.81 9.91 -0.34
C ARG A 90 28.33 10.07 0.02
N VAL A 91 27.50 10.32 -1.00
CA VAL A 91 26.04 10.32 -0.86
C VAL A 91 25.54 8.88 -0.83
N ARG A 92 24.63 8.60 0.10
CA ARG A 92 23.93 7.32 0.27
C ARG A 92 22.44 7.57 0.13
N LYS A 93 21.77 6.65 -0.56
CA LYS A 93 20.33 6.65 -0.75
C LYS A 93 19.82 5.28 -0.32
N ILE A 94 19.00 5.23 0.73
CA ILE A 94 18.45 4.00 1.29
C ILE A 94 16.94 4.15 1.27
N HIS A 95 16.28 3.08 0.88
CA HIS A 95 14.84 2.98 0.80
C HIS A 95 14.39 1.99 1.89
N ILE A 96 13.56 2.44 2.82
CA ILE A 96 13.07 1.63 3.95
C ILE A 96 11.57 1.50 3.80
N VAL A 97 11.10 0.25 3.80
CA VAL A 97 9.69 -0.15 3.70
C VAL A 97 9.26 -0.72 5.04
#